data_AF-A0A9E4RD58-F1
#
_entry.id   AF-A0A9E4RD58-F1
#
_cell.length_a   1.000
_cell.length_b   1.000
_cell.length_c   1.000
_cell.angle_alpha   90.00
_cell.angle_beta   90.00
_cell.angle_gamma   90.00
#
_symmetry.space_group_name_H-M   'P 1'
#
loop_
_entity.id
_entity.type
_entity.pdbx_description
1 polymer ?
#
loop_
_entity_poly.entity_id
_entity_poly.type
_entity_poly.pdbx_seq_one_letter_code
_entity_poly.pdbx_strand_id
1 'polypeptide(L)'
;MPTFIVMASMKGKFFSDHGNQYDNFQMMGYVEAAGPNEAVTQFFDQTPYPVRWEDVEYMWAEQLADLGANAHYGDYDKVYVESLRQRWDQDAGLSPSP
;
A
#
# COMPACT_ATOMS: atom_id res chain seq x y z
N MET A 1 16.38 -3.90 10.15
CA MET A 1 15.52 -4.21 8.99
C MET A 1 15.48 -2.99 8.10
N PRO A 2 15.38 -3.11 6.77
CA PRO A 2 15.22 -1.96 5.91
C PRO A 2 13.91 -1.23 6.21
N THR A 3 13.94 0.10 6.08
CA THR A 3 12.74 0.93 6.18
C THR A 3 12.11 1.07 4.81
N PHE A 4 10.80 0.96 4.73
CA PHE A 4 10.01 1.17 3.53
C PHE A 4 9.07 2.35 3.72
N ILE A 5 8.85 3.12 2.66
CA ILE A 5 7.70 4.03 2.54
C ILE A 5 6.56 3.29 1.86
N VAL A 6 5.40 3.24 2.53
CA VAL A 6 4.19 2.61 2.00
C VAL A 6 3.36 3.67 1.28
N MET A 7 2.94 3.36 0.06
CA MET A 7 2.17 4.24 -0.82
C MET A 7 0.87 3.54 -1.24
N ALA A 8 -0.17 4.32 -1.48
CA ALA A 8 -1.47 3.84 -1.94
C ALA A 8 -1.88 4.58 -3.21
N SER A 9 -2.27 3.85 -4.25
CA SER A 9 -2.95 4.39 -5.41
C SER A 9 -4.44 4.45 -5.09
N MET A 10 -4.99 5.65 -5.11
CA MET A 10 -6.40 5.91 -4.81
C MET A 10 -7.22 5.84 -6.09
N LYS A 11 -8.46 5.37 -5.98
CA LYS A 11 -9.43 5.37 -7.07
C LYS A 11 -9.77 6.81 -7.46
N GLY A 12 -10.12 6.97 -8.74
CA GLY A 12 -10.41 8.27 -9.34
C GLY A 12 -9.18 8.90 -9.98
N LYS A 13 -9.41 10.00 -10.69
CA LYS A 13 -8.38 10.72 -11.45
C LYS A 13 -8.32 12.15 -10.97
N PHE A 14 -7.13 12.66 -10.70
CA PHE A 14 -6.93 14.09 -10.54
C PHE A 14 -6.65 14.72 -11.89
N PHE A 15 -7.35 15.82 -12.16
CA PHE A 15 -7.11 16.67 -13.32
C PHE A 15 -6.59 17.99 -12.78
N SER A 16 -5.45 18.47 -13.29
CA SER A 16 -5.11 19.87 -13.07
C SER A 16 -6.08 20.78 -13.81
N ASP A 17 -6.15 22.03 -13.38
CA ASP A 17 -6.90 23.09 -14.09
C ASP A 17 -6.44 23.26 -15.56
N HIS A 18 -5.24 22.78 -15.88
CA HIS A 18 -4.67 22.78 -17.24
C HIS A 18 -4.91 21.48 -18.02
N GLY A 19 -5.69 20.54 -17.48
CA GLY A 19 -6.14 19.32 -18.17
C GLY A 19 -5.17 18.14 -18.13
N ASN A 20 -4.04 18.25 -17.42
CA ASN A 20 -3.13 17.11 -17.23
C ASN A 20 -3.74 16.15 -16.21
N GLN A 21 -3.75 14.85 -16.54
CA GLN A 21 -4.15 13.80 -15.60
C GLN A 21 -2.95 13.45 -14.71
N TYR A 22 -3.20 13.37 -13.40
CA TYR A 22 -2.22 12.92 -12.43
C TYR A 22 -2.69 11.64 -11.76
N ASP A 23 -1.72 10.78 -11.45
CA ASP A 23 -1.96 9.62 -10.61
C ASP A 23 -2.27 10.12 -9.19
N ASN A 24 -3.36 9.58 -8.62
CA ASN A 24 -3.81 9.91 -7.29
C ASN A 24 -3.13 8.97 -6.29
N PHE A 25 -1.86 9.23 -5.98
CA PHE A 25 -1.14 8.45 -4.96
C PHE A 25 -1.04 9.21 -3.63
N GLN A 26 -1.11 8.45 -2.54
CA GLN A 26 -0.97 8.96 -1.18
C GLN A 26 0.14 8.20 -0.45
N MET A 27 1.02 8.96 0.22
CA MET A 27 1.98 8.41 1.18
C MET A 27 1.24 8.01 2.45
N MET A 28 1.43 6.77 2.88
CA MET A 28 0.69 6.19 4.00
C MET A 28 1.55 6.17 5.28
N GLY A 29 2.81 5.80 5.17
CA GLY A 29 3.67 5.74 6.34
C GLY A 29 4.98 5.03 6.09
N TYR A 30 5.73 4.83 7.17
CA TYR A 30 6.97 4.07 7.15
C TYR A 30 6.80 2.76 7.91
N VAL A 31 7.37 1.69 7.37
CA VAL A 31 7.36 0.36 7.99
C VAL A 31 8.75 -0.26 7.88
N GLU A 32 9.22 -0.86 8.97
CA GLU A 32 10.39 -1.74 8.91
C GLU A 32 9.92 -3.16 8.61
N ALA A 33 10.41 -3.76 7.51
CA ALA A 33 10.05 -5.10 7.08
C ALA A 33 11.24 -5.80 6.41
N ALA A 34 11.16 -7.11 6.13
CA ALA A 34 12.20 -7.80 5.34
C ALA A 34 12.02 -7.58 3.82
N GLY A 35 10.83 -7.20 3.36
CA GLY A 35 10.55 -6.90 1.95
C GLY A 35 9.31 -6.03 1.73
N PRO A 36 9.09 -5.55 0.49
CA PRO A 36 8.01 -4.60 0.18
C PRO A 36 6.60 -5.18 0.38
N ASN A 37 6.36 -6.43 -0.01
CA ASN A 37 5.07 -7.09 0.20
C ASN A 37 4.74 -7.29 1.69
N GLU A 38 5.76 -7.59 2.49
CA GLU A 38 5.63 -7.70 3.94
C GLU A 38 5.35 -6.32 4.55
N ALA A 39 6.03 -5.26 4.09
CA ALA A 39 5.77 -3.89 4.55
C ALA A 39 4.32 -3.45 4.30
N VAL A 40 3.77 -3.71 3.11
CA VAL A 40 2.36 -3.41 2.80
C VAL A 40 1.43 -4.24 3.67
N THR A 41 1.69 -5.54 3.81
CA THR A 41 0.88 -6.45 4.62
C THR A 41 0.84 -5.98 6.07
N GLN A 42 2.00 -5.71 6.66
CA GLN A 42 2.12 -5.25 8.03
C GLN A 42 1.43 -3.89 8.23
N PHE A 43 1.56 -2.97 7.28
CA PHE A 43 0.85 -1.68 7.33
C PHE A 43 -0.67 -1.88 7.33
N PHE A 44 -1.18 -2.74 6.45
CA PHE A 44 -2.59 -3.04 6.34
C PHE A 44 -3.15 -3.70 7.61
N ASP A 45 -2.41 -4.64 8.20
CA ASP A 45 -2.82 -5.35 9.41
C ASP A 45 -2.78 -4.45 10.67
N GLN A 46 -1.90 -3.44 10.68
CA GLN A 46 -1.66 -2.56 11.84
C GLN A 46 -1.97 -1.08 11.53
N THR A 47 -2.93 -0.81 10.65
CA THR A 47 -3.13 0.54 10.13
C THR A 47 -3.35 1.55 11.26
N PRO A 48 -2.46 2.55 11.41
CA PRO A 48 -2.43 3.39 12.62
C PRO A 48 -3.51 4.47 12.64
N TYR A 49 -4.28 4.59 11.57
CA TYR A 49 -5.36 5.57 11.41
C TYR A 49 -6.49 4.99 10.54
N PRO A 50 -7.71 5.54 10.62
CA PRO A 50 -8.82 5.07 9.78
C PRO A 50 -8.54 5.31 8.28
N VAL A 51 -8.57 4.25 7.48
CA VAL A 51 -8.45 4.31 6.02
C VAL A 51 -9.74 3.82 5.38
N ARG A 52 -10.25 4.57 4.40
CA ARG A 52 -11.37 4.13 3.55
C ARG A 52 -10.81 3.26 2.43
N TRP A 53 -10.69 1.96 2.70
CA TRP A 53 -10.13 1.00 1.76
C TRP A 53 -10.90 0.88 0.44
N GLU A 54 -12.18 1.27 0.42
CA GLU A 54 -12.98 1.34 -0.80
C GLU A 54 -12.44 2.35 -1.83
N ASP A 55 -11.75 3.38 -1.36
CA ASP A 55 -11.13 4.44 -2.16
C ASP A 55 -9.71 4.07 -2.61
N VAL A 56 -9.16 2.93 -2.19
CA VAL A 56 -7.80 2.48 -2.55
C VAL A 56 -7.89 1.41 -3.65
N GLU A 57 -7.08 1.54 -4.70
CA GLU A 57 -6.97 0.57 -5.79
C GLU A 57 -5.89 -0.49 -5.51
N TYR A 58 -4.67 -0.04 -5.22
CA TYR A 58 -3.56 -0.91 -4.82
C TYR A 58 -2.57 -0.15 -3.94
N MET A 59 -1.77 -0.89 -3.20
CA MET A 59 -0.68 -0.37 -2.38
C MET A 59 0.65 -0.94 -2.86
N TRP A 60 1.72 -0.25 -2.56
CA TRP A 60 3.08 -0.75 -2.75
C TRP A 60 4.01 -0.14 -1.70
N ALA A 61 5.22 -0.66 -1.61
CA ALA A 61 6.22 -0.16 -0.69
C ALA A 61 7.56 0.02 -1.40
N GLU A 62 8.18 1.18 -1.18
CA GLU A 62 9.49 1.53 -1.72
C GLU A 62 10.52 1.48 -0.60
N GLN A 63 11.64 0.80 -0.82
CA GLN A 63 12.69 0.74 0.20
C GLN A 63 13.41 2.08 0.30
N LEU A 64 13.47 2.64 1.51
CA LEU A 64 14.36 3.74 1.85
C LEU A 64 15.77 3.20 2.06
N ALA A 65 16.56 3.18 1.01
CA ALA A 65 18.00 2.92 1.09
C ALA A 65 18.76 4.05 0.39
N ASP A 66 20.04 4.21 0.74
CA ASP A 66 20.98 5.13 0.09
C ASP A 66 21.35 4.58 -1.30
N LEU A 67 20.34 4.52 -2.17
CA LEU A 67 20.41 3.96 -3.50
C LEU A 67 20.77 5.08 -4.46
N GLY A 68 22.06 5.25 -4.75
CA GLY A 68 22.44 5.81 -6.04
C GLY A 68 21.75 5.03 -7.17
N ALA A 69 21.36 5.73 -8.25
CA ALA A 69 20.80 5.23 -9.54
C ALA A 69 19.67 4.18 -9.57
N ASN A 70 19.29 3.57 -8.44
CA ASN A 70 18.39 2.41 -8.35
C ASN A 70 17.09 2.75 -7.58
N ALA A 71 16.57 3.97 -7.77
CA ALA A 71 15.17 4.21 -7.45
C ALA A 71 14.33 3.41 -8.44
N HIS A 72 13.69 2.34 -7.98
CA HIS A 72 12.78 1.55 -8.79
C HIS A 72 11.46 2.33 -8.88
N TYR A 73 11.33 3.24 -9.85
CA TYR A 73 10.21 4.17 -10.07
C TYR A 73 8.82 3.49 -10.19
N GLY A 74 8.30 2.88 -9.12
CA GLY A 74 7.02 2.19 -9.12
C GLY A 74 7.03 0.80 -9.76
N ASP A 75 8.20 0.15 -9.84
CA ASP A 75 8.37 -1.19 -10.42
C ASP A 75 8.13 -2.32 -9.38
N TYR A 76 7.75 -1.96 -8.15
CA TYR A 76 7.47 -2.93 -7.09
C TYR A 76 6.09 -3.58 -7.25
N ASP A 77 6.01 -4.85 -6.86
CA ASP A 77 4.79 -5.68 -6.89
C ASP A 77 3.59 -4.94 -6.29
N LYS A 78 2.62 -4.60 -7.14
CA LYS A 78 1.37 -3.98 -6.72
C LYS A 78 0.59 -4.96 -5.86
N VAL A 79 0.27 -4.56 -4.65
CA VAL A 79 -0.58 -5.32 -3.74
C VAL A 79 -2.00 -4.76 -3.82
N TYR A 80 -2.88 -5.45 -4.52
CA TYR A 80 -4.29 -5.05 -4.66
C TYR A 80 -5.02 -5.17 -3.31
N VAL A 81 -5.74 -4.12 -2.93
CA VAL A 81 -6.40 -4.11 -1.61
C VAL A 81 -7.49 -5.18 -1.52
N GLU A 82 -8.14 -5.53 -2.63
CA GLU A 82 -9.13 -6.61 -2.62
C GLU A 82 -8.53 -7.97 -2.22
N SER A 83 -7.27 -8.26 -2.58
CA SER A 83 -6.64 -9.54 -2.22
C SER A 83 -6.33 -9.62 -0.72
N LEU A 84 -5.92 -8.50 -0.11
CA LEU A 84 -5.71 -8.41 1.35
C LEU A 84 -7.01 -8.57 2.13
N ARG A 85 -8.10 -7.95 1.66
CA ARG A 85 -9.42 -8.08 2.28
C ARG A 85 -9.95 -9.51 2.22
N GLN A 86 -9.81 -10.19 1.07
CA GLN A 86 -10.19 -11.59 0.94
C GLN A 86 -9.45 -12.50 1.91
N ARG A 87 -8.15 -12.25 2.14
CA ARG A 87 -7.36 -12.97 3.14
C ARG A 87 -7.94 -12.76 4.55
N TRP A 88 -8.21 -11.52 4.93
CA TRP A 88 -8.79 -11.22 6.24
C TRP A 88 -10.15 -11.91 6.41
N ASP A 89 -11.06 -11.77 5.44
CA ASP A 89 -12.40 -12.37 5.54
C ASP A 89 -12.34 -13.91 5.70
N GLN A 90 -11.35 -14.56 5.07
CA GLN A 90 -11.09 -15.99 5.24
C GLN A 90 -10.56 -16.33 6.64
N ASP A 91 -9.61 -15.55 7.16
CA ASP A 91 -9.06 -15.73 8.50
C ASP A 91 -10.12 -15.46 9.60
N ALA A 92 -10.99 -14.48 9.39
CA ALA A 92 -12.10 -14.16 10.29
C ALA A 92 -13.19 -15.25 10.28
N GLY A 93 -13.43 -15.87 9.11
CA GLY A 93 -14.34 -17.02 8.96
C GLY A 93 -13.84 -18.31 9.61
N LEU A 94 -12.57 -18.37 10.02
CA LEU A 94 -11.95 -19.52 10.69
C LEU A 94 -11.93 -19.39 12.22
N SER A 95 -12.43 -18.29 12.80
CA SER A 95 -12.63 -18.20 14.26
C SER A 95 -13.89 -18.98 14.65
N PRO A 96 -13.81 -20.06 15.45
CA PRO A 96 -15.00 -20.72 15.96
C PRO A 96 -15.74 -19.74 16.88
N SER A 97 -17.02 -19.50 16.59
CA SER A 97 -17.92 -18.80 17.51
C SER A 97 -17.87 -19.44 18.90
N PRO A 98 -17.87 -18.65 19.99
CA PRO A 98 -17.94 -19.18 21.35
C PRO A 98 -19.22 -19.97 21.63
#